data_AF-A0A438MI36-F1
#
_entry.id   AF-A0A438MI36-F1
#
_cell.length_a   1.000
_cell.length_b   1.000
_cell.length_c   1.000
_cell.angle_alpha   90.00
_cell.angle_beta   90.00
_cell.angle_gamma   90.00
#
_symmetry.space_group_name_H-M   'P 1'
#
loop_
_entity.id
_entity.type
_entity.pdbx_description
1 polymer ?
#
loop_
_entity_poly.entity_id
_entity_poly.type
_entity_poly.pdbx_seq_one_letter_code
_entity_poly.pdbx_strand_id
1 'polypeptide(L)'
;MATRKGGSWQRTALHVDGKGKATCTTYPDRTPVLALGAGNSIVSVCLHADQITAESVDFARDLAKAAQVFAVEIERRWRGLPSINAQEGQA
;
A
#
# COMPACT_ATOMS: atom_id res chain seq x y z
N MET A 1 16.83 7.97 28.12
CA MET A 1 16.75 7.33 26.78
C MET A 1 15.66 6.28 26.83
N ALA A 2 14.53 6.50 26.14
CA ALA A 2 13.43 5.55 26.13
C ALA A 2 13.53 4.66 24.89
N THR A 3 13.92 3.40 25.08
CA THR A 3 13.86 2.36 24.06
C THR A 3 12.40 2.07 23.75
N ARG A 4 11.93 2.37 22.53
CA ARG A 4 10.57 2.00 22.12
C ARG A 4 10.47 0.47 22.05
N LYS A 5 9.59 -0.09 22.89
CA LYS A 5 9.21 -1.51 22.94
C LYS A 5 8.69 -1.92 21.55
N GLY A 6 9.20 -3.02 21.00
CA GLY A 6 8.84 -3.50 19.66
C GLY A 6 7.33 -3.56 19.46
N GLY A 7 6.85 -2.85 18.44
CA GLY A 7 5.43 -2.79 18.09
C GLY A 7 4.95 -4.14 17.57
N SER A 8 3.72 -4.51 17.95
CA SER A 8 3.02 -5.64 17.34
C SER A 8 2.82 -5.36 15.85
N TRP A 9 3.33 -6.23 14.98
CA TRP A 9 3.08 -6.15 13.54
C TRP A 9 1.85 -6.97 13.20
N GLN A 10 0.91 -6.37 12.47
CA GLN A 10 -0.22 -7.09 11.89
C GLN A 10 -0.06 -7.12 10.37
N ARG A 11 -0.24 -8.30 9.77
CA ARG A 11 -0.27 -8.48 8.32
C ARG A 11 -1.67 -8.95 7.93
N THR A 12 -2.36 -8.10 7.20
CA THR A 12 -3.63 -8.45 6.56
C THR A 12 -3.40 -8.53 5.05
N ALA A 13 -3.64 -9.69 4.46
CA ALA A 13 -3.52 -9.90 3.03
C ALA A 13 -4.92 -10.01 2.40
N LEU A 14 -5.14 -9.28 1.32
CA LEU A 14 -6.35 -9.36 0.52
C LEU A 14 -5.99 -9.99 -0.83
N HIS A 15 -6.60 -11.13 -1.14
CA HIS A 15 -6.45 -11.75 -2.45
C HIS A 15 -7.33 -11.03 -3.46
N VAL A 16 -6.69 -10.32 -4.40
CA VAL A 16 -7.37 -9.56 -5.45
C VAL A 16 -7.47 -10.40 -6.71
N ASP A 17 -8.68 -10.72 -7.14
CA ASP A 17 -8.95 -11.35 -8.42
C ASP A 17 -9.03 -10.30 -9.54
N GLY A 18 -9.36 -10.70 -10.78
CA GLY A 18 -9.44 -9.79 -11.93
C GLY A 18 -10.48 -8.65 -11.81
N LYS A 19 -11.19 -8.54 -10.68
CA LYS A 19 -12.19 -7.48 -10.41
C LYS A 19 -11.78 -6.55 -9.26
N GLY A 20 -10.48 -6.50 -8.94
CA GLY A 20 -9.94 -5.59 -7.95
C GLY A 20 -10.32 -4.12 -8.15
N LYS A 21 -10.49 -3.39 -7.05
CA LYS A 21 -10.77 -1.95 -7.05
C LYS A 21 -9.87 -1.24 -6.05
N ALA A 22 -9.40 -0.04 -6.40
CA ALA A 22 -8.71 0.87 -5.50
C ALA A 22 -9.38 2.24 -5.57
N THR A 23 -9.76 2.79 -4.42
CA THR A 23 -10.45 4.09 -4.34
C THR A 23 -9.84 4.93 -3.22
N CYS A 24 -9.53 6.19 -3.51
CA CYS A 24 -9.16 7.18 -2.49
C CYS A 24 -10.34 8.14 -2.28
N THR A 25 -10.83 8.23 -1.04
CA THR A 25 -11.87 9.17 -0.66
C THR A 25 -11.28 10.26 0.21
N THR A 26 -11.40 11.51 -0.24
CA THR A 26 -10.92 12.71 0.47
C THR A 26 -12.08 13.43 1.14
N TYR A 27 -11.80 14.07 2.27
CA TYR A 27 -12.78 14.82 3.05
C TYR A 27 -12.25 16.22 3.40
N PRO A 28 -13.11 17.24 3.58
CA PRO A 28 -12.67 18.57 3.96
C PRO A 28 -12.14 18.67 5.39
N ASP A 29 -12.63 17.80 6.28
CA ASP A 29 -12.54 17.92 7.73
C ASP A 29 -11.85 16.72 8.42
N ARG A 30 -11.38 15.73 7.66
CA ARG A 30 -10.71 14.53 8.19
C ARG A 30 -9.71 13.93 7.20
N THR A 31 -8.88 13.01 7.70
CA THR A 31 -7.85 12.33 6.89
C THR A 31 -8.46 11.52 5.73
N PRO A 32 -7.80 11.50 4.55
CA PRO A 32 -8.22 10.65 3.44
C PRO A 32 -8.19 9.17 3.79
N VAL A 33 -9.06 8.40 3.15
CA VAL A 33 -9.13 6.94 3.27
C VAL A 33 -8.85 6.30 1.93
N LEU A 34 -7.86 5.40 1.87
CA LEU A 34 -7.62 4.53 0.71
C LEU A 34 -8.26 3.17 0.96
N ALA A 35 -9.15 2.73 0.06
CA ALA A 35 -9.80 1.43 0.12
C ALA A 35 -9.35 0.53 -1.04
N LEU A 36 -9.01 -0.71 -0.73
CA LEU A 36 -8.70 -1.79 -1.67
C LEU A 36 -9.79 -2.86 -1.58
N GLY A 37 -10.50 -3.11 -2.67
CA GLY A 37 -11.59 -4.09 -2.73
C GLY A 37 -11.24 -5.29 -3.60
N ALA A 38 -11.62 -6.48 -3.14
CA ALA A 38 -11.56 -7.73 -3.90
C ALA A 38 -12.75 -8.63 -3.55
N GLY A 39 -13.55 -8.97 -4.56
CA GLY A 39 -14.80 -9.70 -4.35
C GLY A 39 -15.71 -9.02 -3.32
N ASN A 40 -15.91 -9.67 -2.17
CA ASN A 40 -16.74 -9.19 -1.06
C ASN A 40 -15.94 -8.57 0.11
N SER A 41 -14.62 -8.41 -0.05
CA SER A 41 -13.71 -7.97 1.02
C SER A 41 -13.09 -6.63 0.68
N ILE A 42 -12.97 -5.74 1.68
CA ILE A 42 -12.37 -4.41 1.55
C ILE A 42 -11.35 -4.21 2.67
N VAL A 43 -10.16 -3.75 2.32
CA VAL A 43 -9.13 -3.28 3.25
C VAL A 43 -9.00 -1.77 3.11
N SER A 44 -9.10 -1.05 4.22
CA SER A 44 -8.96 0.41 4.26
C SER A 44 -7.71 0.82 5.00
N VAL A 45 -6.95 1.74 4.41
CA VAL A 45 -5.81 2.43 5.05
C VAL A 45 -6.30 3.79 5.52
N CYS A 46 -6.29 3.98 6.83
CA CYS A 46 -6.69 5.22 7.50
C CYS A 46 -5.49 5.76 8.28
N LEU A 47 -5.16 7.03 8.07
CA LEU A 47 -4.21 7.73 8.93
C LEU A 47 -4.89 8.14 10.24
N HIS A 48 -4.12 8.26 11.32
CA HIS A 48 -4.65 8.65 12.63
C HIS A 48 -5.49 9.93 12.49
N ALA A 49 -6.71 9.88 13.05
CA ALA A 49 -7.83 10.70 12.57
C ALA A 49 -7.64 12.22 12.73
N ASP A 50 -6.77 12.66 13.64
CA ASP A 50 -6.76 14.05 14.08
C ASP A 50 -5.56 14.87 13.59
N GLN A 51 -4.48 14.24 13.09
CA GLN A 51 -3.29 14.98 12.62
C GLN A 51 -2.56 14.27 11.48
N ILE A 52 -2.34 15.00 10.38
CA ILE A 52 -1.38 14.62 9.33
C ILE A 52 -0.03 15.20 9.70
N THR A 53 0.96 14.34 9.92
CA THR A 53 2.35 14.73 10.18
C THR A 53 3.20 14.61 8.91
N ALA A 54 4.45 15.08 8.95
CA ALA A 54 5.38 14.91 7.83
C ALA A 54 5.60 13.42 7.51
N GLU A 55 5.70 12.58 8.53
CA GLU A 55 5.86 11.12 8.39
C GLU A 55 4.65 10.48 7.72
N SER A 56 3.42 10.98 7.97
CA SER A 56 2.22 10.53 7.26
C SER A 56 2.28 10.87 5.76
N VAL A 57 2.86 12.01 5.40
CA VAL A 57 3.07 12.41 4.00
C VAL A 57 4.12 11.53 3.32
N ASP A 58 5.22 11.26 4.01
CA ASP A 58 6.29 10.40 3.49
C ASP A 58 5.79 8.96 3.31
N PHE A 59 5.03 8.43 4.27
CA PHE A 59 4.35 7.15 4.14
C PHE A 59 3.41 7.12 2.92
N ALA A 60 2.60 8.16 2.70
CA ALA A 60 1.69 8.21 1.55
C ALA A 60 2.45 8.24 0.21
N ARG A 61 3.59 8.92 0.15
CA ARG A 61 4.47 8.92 -1.04
C ARG A 61 5.09 7.56 -1.28
N ASP A 62 5.59 6.90 -0.24
CA ASP A 62 6.16 5.57 -0.33
C ASP A 62 5.11 4.53 -0.75
N LEU A 63 3.89 4.63 -0.22
CA LEU A 63 2.75 3.82 -0.62
C LEU A 63 2.42 4.00 -2.11
N ALA A 64 2.35 5.25 -2.60
CA ALA A 64 2.11 5.54 -4.00
C ALA A 64 3.21 4.99 -4.90
N LYS A 65 4.48 5.13 -4.49
CA LYS A 65 5.63 4.57 -5.22
C LYS A 65 5.57 3.05 -5.27
N ALA A 66 5.28 2.39 -4.16
CA ALA A 66 5.15 0.93 -4.09
C ALA A 66 3.99 0.44 -4.97
N ALA A 67 2.84 1.11 -4.95
CA ALA A 67 1.70 0.80 -5.81
C ALA A 67 2.04 0.96 -7.31
N GLN A 68 2.78 2.01 -7.67
CA GLN A 68 3.24 2.21 -9.04
C GLN A 68 4.19 1.10 -9.50
N VAL A 69 5.16 0.72 -8.66
CA VAL A 69 6.08 -0.39 -8.96
C VAL A 69 5.29 -1.70 -9.13
N PHE A 70 4.32 -1.97 -8.26
CA PHE A 70 3.44 -3.13 -8.38
C PHE A 70 2.70 -3.14 -9.72
N ALA A 71 2.10 -2.02 -10.14
CA ALA A 71 1.40 -1.93 -11.42
C ALA A 71 2.32 -2.25 -12.60
N VAL A 72 3.53 -1.68 -12.61
CA VAL A 72 4.53 -1.95 -13.66
C VAL A 72 4.95 -3.42 -13.68
N GLU A 73 5.18 -4.04 -12.52
CA GLU A 73 5.53 -5.46 -12.44
C GLU A 73 4.41 -6.37 -12.97
N ILE A 74 3.15 -6.07 -12.68
CA ILE A 74 2.01 -6.82 -13.22
C ILE A 74 1.97 -6.72 -14.75
N GLU A 75 2.17 -5.52 -15.31
CA GLU A 75 2.21 -5.33 -16.77
C GLU A 75 3.38 -6.10 -17.41
N ARG A 76 4.57 -6.03 -16.80
CA ARG A 76 5.75 -6.78 -17.27
C ARG A 76 5.49 -8.28 -17.26
N ARG A 77 4.95 -8.79 -16.14
CA ARG A 77 4.63 -10.21 -15.99
C ARG A 77 3.58 -10.66 -17.00
N TRP A 78 2.54 -9.85 -17.23
CA TRP A 78 1.52 -10.10 -18.25
C TRP A 78 2.10 -10.14 -19.67
N ARG A 79 3.10 -9.29 -19.96
CA ARG A 79 3.85 -9.28 -21.23
C ARG A 79 4.96 -10.34 -21.32
N GLY A 80 5.16 -11.17 -20.29
CA GLY A 80 6.22 -12.18 -20.26
C GLY A 80 7.64 -11.63 -20.05
N LEU A 81 7.79 -10.38 -19.59
CA LEU A 81 9.08 -9.75 -19.31
C LEU A 81 9.60 -10.13 -17.90
N PRO A 82 10.93 -10.14 -17.68
CA PRO A 82 11.50 -10.39 -16.36
C PRO A 82 11.19 -9.24 -15.38
N SER A 83 11.13 -9.55 -14.09
CA SER A 83 10.95 -8.54 -13.04
C SER A 83 12.11 -7.56 -12.97
N ILE A 84 11.81 -6.31 -12.63
CA ILE A 84 12.78 -5.22 -12.49
C ILE A 84 13.80 -5.53 -11.39
N ASN A 85 13.38 -6.18 -10.31
CA ASN A 85 14.23 -6.48 -9.15
C ASN A 85 14.79 -7.92 -9.15
N ALA A 86 14.84 -8.61 -10.29
CA ALA A 86 15.30 -10.00 -10.37
C ALA A 86 16.79 -10.23 -9.99
N GLN A 87 17.53 -9.19 -9.57
CA GLN A 87 18.98 -9.23 -9.34
C GLN A 87 19.43 -9.31 -7.86
N GLU A 88 18.53 -9.27 -6.86
CA GLU A 88 18.96 -9.33 -5.43
C GLU A 88 18.85 -10.73 -4.78
N GLY A 89 18.53 -11.77 -5.55
CA GLY A 89 18.29 -13.13 -5.04
C GLY A 89 19.34 -14.19 -5.38
N GLN A 90 20.52 -13.79 -5.88
CA GLN A 90 21.63 -14.73 -6.15
C GLN A 90 22.89 -14.27 -5.42
N ALA A 91 23.00 -14.66 -4.15
CA ALA A 91 24.25 -14.74 -3.38
C ALA A 91 24.15 -15.91 -2.41
#